data_AF-V7ANF4-F1
#
_entry.id   AF-V7ANF4-F1
#
_cell.length_a   1.000
_cell.length_b   1.000
_cell.length_c   1.000
_cell.angle_alpha   90.00
_cell.angle_beta   90.00
_cell.angle_gamma   90.00
#
_symmetry.space_group_name_H-M   'P 1'
#
loop_
_entity.id
_entity.type
_entity.pdbx_description
1 polymer ?
#
loop_
_entity_poly.entity_id
_entity_poly.type
_entity_poly.pdbx_seq_one_letter_code
_entity_poly.pdbx_strand_id
1 'polypeptide(L)'
;MAGESDVSENNISCANCAKPANLQCPKCMELKLPRAGSAFCSQECFKSSWSSHKSVHLKAKLSSPDTQNSGSVSEGWLYCLKSGQARTPKLPYFDWTGSLRPYPISSKRVVPDQIDKPDWADDGIPKIEPSSGLQYTVEVKTPDQIQRMRETCHIAREVLDAAARIIQPGVMTDEIDRVVHEATIAA
;
A
#
# COMPACT_ATOMS: atom_id res chain seq x y z
N MET A 1 41.87 32.89 39.53
CA MET A 1 40.81 31.89 39.29
C MET A 1 40.22 32.19 37.92
N ALA A 2 40.70 31.49 36.91
CA ALA A 2 40.10 31.44 35.58
C ALA A 2 38.88 30.52 35.60
N GLY A 3 37.97 30.69 34.64
CA GLY A 3 36.73 29.92 34.49
C GLY A 3 35.68 30.80 33.80
N GLU A 4 35.95 31.25 32.58
CA GLU A 4 35.58 30.57 31.32
C GLU A 4 34.09 30.72 31.00
N SER A 5 33.86 31.69 30.12
CA SER A 5 32.72 31.87 29.25
C SER A 5 32.47 30.63 28.40
N ASP A 6 31.27 30.09 28.43
CA ASP A 6 30.80 29.16 27.40
C ASP A 6 29.54 29.73 26.75
N VAL A 7 29.74 30.76 25.92
CA VAL A 7 28.78 31.14 24.88
C VAL A 7 29.19 30.35 23.66
N SER A 8 28.59 29.17 23.48
CA SER A 8 28.74 28.42 22.23
C SER A 8 27.96 29.16 21.13
N GLU A 9 28.55 30.23 20.59
CA GLU A 9 28.13 30.86 19.34
C GLU A 9 28.26 29.84 18.22
N ASN A 10 27.20 29.08 18.00
CA ASN A 10 27.07 28.23 16.82
C ASN A 10 27.11 29.15 15.59
N ASN A 11 28.25 29.13 14.90
CA ASN A 11 28.53 29.86 13.66
C ASN A 11 27.70 29.27 12.50
N ILE A 12 26.38 29.49 12.54
CA ILE A 12 25.44 28.92 11.58
C ILE A 12 25.41 29.82 10.34
N SER A 13 25.77 29.22 9.22
CA SER A 13 25.83 29.89 7.92
C SER A 13 24.47 29.82 7.21
N CYS A 14 24.15 30.88 6.46
CA CYS A 14 22.93 31.00 5.68
C CYS A 14 22.88 29.95 4.59
N ALA A 15 21.79 29.19 4.51
CA ALA A 15 21.61 28.13 3.52
C ALA A 15 21.64 28.61 2.06
N ASN A 16 21.47 29.91 1.80
CA ASN A 16 21.47 30.48 0.46
C ASN A 16 22.79 31.17 0.07
N CYS A 17 23.43 31.89 1.00
CA CYS A 17 24.56 32.77 0.68
C CYS A 17 25.76 32.64 1.64
N ALA A 18 25.74 31.65 2.53
CA ALA A 18 26.80 31.32 3.49
C ALA A 18 27.18 32.41 4.51
N LYS A 19 26.52 33.58 4.50
CA LYS A 19 26.67 34.63 5.53
C LYS A 19 26.13 34.19 6.89
N PRO A 20 26.57 34.77 8.02
CA PRO A 20 26.04 34.41 9.34
C PRO A 20 24.52 34.57 9.39
N ALA A 21 23.82 33.55 9.89
CA ALA A 21 22.37 33.43 9.80
C ALA A 21 21.70 33.47 11.18
N ASN A 22 20.84 34.48 11.37
CA ASN A 22 20.12 34.71 12.64
C ASN A 22 18.63 34.34 12.57
N LEU A 23 18.06 34.17 11.37
CA LEU A 23 16.63 33.85 11.18
C LEU A 23 16.43 32.38 10.87
N GLN A 24 15.33 31.79 11.35
CA GLN A 24 14.97 30.39 11.09
C GLN A 24 13.56 30.29 10.50
N CYS A 25 13.34 29.30 9.63
CA CYS A 25 12.01 28.99 9.10
C CYS A 25 11.04 28.59 10.24
N PRO A 26 9.87 29.27 10.40
CA PRO A 26 8.89 28.94 11.44
C PRO A 26 8.41 27.48 11.39
N LYS A 27 8.25 26.92 10.18
CA LYS A 27 7.85 25.52 10.01
C LYS A 27 8.95 24.53 10.41
N CYS A 28 10.23 24.87 10.22
CA CYS A 28 11.34 24.06 10.72
C CYS A 28 11.41 24.08 12.24
N MET A 29 11.11 25.23 12.87
CA MET A 29 11.01 25.31 14.33
C MET A 29 9.85 24.45 14.86
N GLU A 30 8.68 24.52 14.21
CA GLU A 30 7.51 23.68 14.55
C GLU A 30 7.82 22.18 14.41
N LEU A 31 8.55 21.79 13.36
CA LEU A 31 8.95 20.40 13.09
C LEU A 31 10.24 19.97 13.81
N LYS A 32 10.81 20.81 14.69
CA LYS A 32 12.06 20.56 15.44
C LYS A 32 13.23 20.11 14.56
N LEU A 33 13.35 20.66 13.35
CA LEU A 33 14.41 20.30 12.40
C LEU A 33 15.74 21.02 12.72
N PRO A 34 16.90 20.40 12.39
CA PRO A 34 18.21 21.00 12.67
C PRO A 34 18.38 22.39 12.06
N ARG A 35 18.85 23.33 12.89
CA ARG A 35 19.04 24.73 12.50
C ARG A 35 20.09 24.91 11.38
N ALA A 36 21.06 24.00 11.29
CA ALA A 36 22.16 24.03 10.31
C ALA A 36 21.75 23.95 8.82
N GLY A 37 20.49 23.61 8.51
CA GLY A 37 19.95 23.56 7.14
C GLY A 37 18.75 24.47 6.88
N SER A 38 18.33 25.26 7.87
CA SER A 38 17.11 26.08 7.82
C SER A 38 17.32 27.51 8.31
N ALA A 39 18.58 27.96 8.39
CA ALA A 39 18.94 29.29 8.85
C ALA A 39 19.19 30.23 7.67
N PHE A 40 18.70 31.46 7.77
CA PHE A 40 18.79 32.49 6.75
C PHE A 40 19.28 33.81 7.36
N CYS A 41 20.04 34.59 6.61
CA CYS A 41 20.51 35.91 7.05
C CYS A 41 19.45 37.00 6.88
N SER A 42 18.52 36.86 5.92
CA SER A 42 17.47 37.83 5.63
C SER A 42 16.22 37.15 5.02
N GLN A 43 15.10 37.87 5.02
CA GLN A 43 13.84 37.41 4.43
C GLN A 43 13.94 37.23 2.90
N GLU A 44 14.82 37.97 2.23
CA GLU A 44 15.08 37.84 0.79
C GLU A 44 15.79 36.52 0.47
N CYS A 45 16.80 36.15 1.27
CA CYS A 45 17.47 34.86 1.14
C CYS A 45 16.52 33.68 1.43
N PHE A 46 15.58 33.86 2.37
CA PHE A 46 14.53 32.88 2.61
C PHE A 46 13.61 32.69 1.39
N LYS A 47 13.12 33.79 0.79
CA LYS A 47 12.24 33.72 -0.39
C LYS A 47 12.94 33.12 -1.61
N SER A 48 14.20 33.49 -1.84
CA SER A 48 15.01 32.97 -2.95
C SER A 48 15.29 31.48 -2.83
N SER A 49 15.49 30.98 -1.60
CA SER A 49 15.76 29.57 -1.34
C SER A 49 14.50 28.74 -1.05
N TRP A 50 13.30 29.34 -1.05
CA TRP A 50 12.04 28.68 -0.65
C TRP A 50 11.68 27.46 -1.51
N SER A 51 11.88 27.55 -2.82
CA SER A 51 11.59 26.47 -3.78
C SER A 51 12.41 25.21 -3.51
N SER A 52 13.67 25.36 -3.08
CA SER A 52 14.53 24.24 -2.70
C SER A 52 14.30 23.80 -1.26
N HIS A 53 14.12 24.75 -0.33
CA HIS A 53 13.95 24.48 1.10
C HIS A 53 12.65 23.74 1.44
N LYS A 54 11.54 23.99 0.72
CA LYS A 54 10.26 23.30 0.95
C LYS A 54 10.35 21.77 0.82
N SER A 55 11.34 21.27 0.08
CA SER A 55 11.59 19.82 -0.06
C SER A 55 12.08 19.17 1.24
N VAL A 56 12.73 19.94 2.11
CA VAL A 56 13.17 19.48 3.44
C VAL A 56 11.97 19.17 4.33
N HIS A 57 10.89 19.96 4.23
CA HIS A 57 9.64 19.68 4.93
C HIS A 57 8.92 18.45 4.40
N LEU A 58 8.97 18.19 3.08
CA LEU A 58 8.42 16.97 2.49
C LEU A 58 9.13 15.72 3.01
N LYS A 59 10.46 15.75 3.07
CA LYS A 59 11.27 14.66 3.64
C LYS A 59 11.04 14.49 5.15
N ALA A 60 10.95 15.58 5.90
CA ALA A 60 10.64 15.55 7.33
C ALA A 60 9.23 15.01 7.63
N LYS A 61 8.24 15.33 6.80
CA LYS A 61 6.87 14.80 6.92
C LYS A 61 6.80 13.29 6.67
N LEU A 62 7.73 12.75 5.89
CA LEU A 62 7.91 11.30 5.70
C LEU A 62 8.66 10.63 6.86
N SER A 63 9.29 11.42 7.76
CA SER A 63 10.14 10.91 8.85
C SER A 63 9.69 11.29 10.27
N SER A 64 8.59 12.03 10.44
CA SER A 64 7.96 12.25 11.76
C SER A 64 6.88 11.20 12.06
N PRO A 65 7.00 10.44 13.17
CA PRO A 65 6.09 9.36 13.56
C PRO A 65 4.92 9.85 14.43
N ASP A 66 4.23 10.93 14.03
CA ASP A 66 3.08 11.45 14.78
C ASP A 66 1.84 11.58 13.88
N THR A 67 1.27 10.42 13.58
CA THR A 67 -0.18 10.23 13.63
C THR A 67 -0.41 8.87 14.25
N GLN A 68 -0.42 8.83 15.58
CA GLN A 68 -0.97 7.70 16.32
C GLN A 68 -2.47 7.66 16.01
N ASN A 69 -2.85 6.87 15.01
CA ASN A 69 -3.83 5.78 15.09
C ASN A 69 -4.31 5.37 13.67
N SER A 70 -3.40 4.86 12.86
CA SER A 70 -3.74 3.97 11.74
C SER A 70 -2.55 3.06 11.54
N GLY A 71 -2.67 1.80 11.96
CA GLY A 71 -1.60 0.81 11.85
C GLY A 71 -0.94 0.87 10.49
N SER A 72 0.39 0.83 10.48
CA SER A 72 1.26 0.70 9.31
C SER A 72 0.59 -0.13 8.21
N VAL A 73 -0.13 0.54 7.32
CA VAL A 73 -0.64 -0.09 6.10
C VAL A 73 0.61 -0.31 5.28
N SER A 74 0.98 -1.59 5.10
CA SER A 74 2.07 -2.02 4.22
C SER A 74 2.09 -1.15 2.96
N GLU A 75 3.24 -0.57 2.62
CA GLU A 75 3.36 0.40 1.53
C GLU A 75 2.65 -0.12 0.26
N GLY A 76 1.60 0.58 -0.16
CA GLY A 76 0.84 0.24 -1.36
C GLY A 76 -0.45 -0.55 -1.16
N TRP A 77 -0.77 -1.02 0.06
CA TRP A 77 -2.06 -1.65 0.32
C TRP A 77 -3.17 -0.59 0.38
N LEU A 78 -4.27 -0.84 -0.34
CA LEU A 78 -5.36 0.13 -0.48
C LEU A 78 -6.72 -0.55 -0.27
N TYR A 79 -7.68 0.20 0.25
CA TYR A 79 -9.07 -0.27 0.37
C TYR A 79 -9.74 -0.33 -1.00
N CYS A 80 -10.58 -1.36 -1.22
CA CYS A 80 -11.49 -1.42 -2.36
C CYS A 80 -12.62 -0.41 -2.19
N LEU A 81 -12.95 0.32 -3.26
CA LEU A 81 -14.19 1.09 -3.35
C LEU A 81 -15.37 0.21 -3.77
N LYS A 82 -16.60 0.73 -3.60
CA LYS A 82 -17.83 0.08 -4.06
C LYS A 82 -17.72 -0.15 -5.57
N SER A 83 -17.57 -1.42 -5.96
CA SER A 83 -17.35 -2.00 -7.31
C SER A 83 -16.00 -2.69 -7.54
N GLY A 84 -15.03 -2.58 -6.63
CA GLY A 84 -13.72 -3.22 -6.79
C GLY A 84 -12.83 -2.63 -7.89
N GLN A 85 -13.34 -1.66 -8.66
CA GLN A 85 -12.64 -1.04 -9.80
C GLN A 85 -11.68 0.08 -9.39
N ALA A 86 -11.80 0.58 -8.18
CA ALA A 86 -10.98 1.69 -7.69
C ALA A 86 -10.45 1.43 -6.27
N ARG A 87 -9.32 2.07 -5.97
CA ARG A 87 -8.55 1.90 -4.74
C ARG A 87 -8.44 3.23 -4.00
N THR A 88 -8.51 3.20 -2.67
CA THR A 88 -8.39 4.39 -1.82
C THR A 88 -7.54 4.09 -0.59
N PRO A 89 -6.68 5.03 -0.14
CA PRO A 89 -5.94 4.88 1.11
C PRO A 89 -6.85 5.07 2.35
N LYS A 90 -8.03 5.70 2.19
CA LYS A 90 -8.97 5.94 3.27
C LYS A 90 -10.11 4.93 3.22
N LEU A 91 -10.42 4.32 4.36
CA LEU A 91 -11.56 3.43 4.53
C LEU A 91 -12.87 4.14 4.08
N PRO A 92 -13.60 3.62 3.09
CA PRO A 92 -14.85 4.22 2.67
C PRO A 92 -15.92 4.12 3.76
N TYR A 93 -16.77 5.16 3.85
CA TYR A 93 -17.91 5.15 4.75
C TYR A 93 -18.96 4.13 4.30
N PHE A 94 -19.42 3.31 5.24
CA PHE A 94 -20.50 2.35 5.05
C PHE A 94 -21.10 1.96 6.40
N ASP A 95 -22.42 1.72 6.43
CA ASP A 95 -23.15 1.30 7.64
C ASP A 95 -23.04 -0.23 7.79
N TRP A 96 -21.95 -0.69 8.41
CA TRP A 96 -21.66 -2.11 8.59
C TRP A 96 -22.62 -2.76 9.59
N THR A 97 -23.08 -3.98 9.28
CA THR A 97 -24.06 -4.73 10.10
C THR A 97 -23.45 -5.47 11.29
N GLY A 98 -22.12 -5.61 11.35
CA GLY A 98 -21.41 -6.37 12.39
C GLY A 98 -20.10 -5.71 12.81
N SER A 99 -19.24 -6.47 13.50
CA SER A 99 -17.92 -6.02 13.96
C SER A 99 -16.83 -6.07 12.88
N LEU A 100 -16.99 -6.93 11.87
CA LEU A 100 -16.01 -7.11 10.80
C LEU A 100 -15.89 -5.83 9.95
N ARG A 101 -14.65 -5.45 9.62
CA ARG A 101 -14.34 -4.30 8.76
C ARG A 101 -13.39 -4.75 7.65
N PRO A 102 -13.49 -4.18 6.45
CA PRO A 102 -12.49 -4.44 5.42
C PRO A 102 -11.14 -3.87 5.86
N TYR A 103 -10.08 -4.54 5.42
CA TYR A 103 -8.70 -4.08 5.57
C TYR A 103 -8.16 -3.68 4.19
N PRO A 104 -7.13 -2.82 4.08
CA PRO A 104 -6.42 -2.64 2.83
C PRO A 104 -5.96 -4.00 2.29
N ILE A 105 -5.94 -4.17 0.97
CA ILE A 105 -5.49 -5.43 0.36
C ILE A 105 -4.25 -5.20 -0.50
N SER A 106 -3.48 -6.27 -0.71
CA SER A 106 -2.30 -6.25 -1.57
C SER A 106 -2.65 -6.03 -3.04
N SER A 107 -1.62 -5.78 -3.86
CA SER A 107 -1.75 -5.74 -5.32
C SER A 107 -2.10 -7.12 -5.89
N LYS A 108 -2.85 -7.16 -7.00
CA LYS A 108 -3.17 -8.40 -7.73
C LYS A 108 -1.89 -9.18 -8.06
N ARG A 109 -1.87 -10.47 -7.73
CA ARG A 109 -0.77 -11.39 -8.05
C ARG A 109 -0.84 -11.80 -9.52
N VAL A 110 0.32 -12.01 -10.13
CA VAL A 110 0.43 -12.33 -11.57
C VAL A 110 0.22 -13.83 -11.78
N VAL A 111 -0.53 -14.16 -12.83
CA VAL A 111 -0.68 -15.53 -13.34
C VAL A 111 0.19 -15.67 -14.59
N PRO A 112 1.07 -16.69 -14.68
CA PRO A 112 1.91 -16.94 -15.86
C PRO A 112 1.11 -17.05 -17.17
N ASP A 113 1.69 -16.61 -18.28
CA ASP A 113 1.02 -16.58 -19.58
C ASP A 113 0.84 -17.97 -20.22
N GLN A 114 1.53 -18.99 -19.71
CA GLN A 114 1.40 -20.37 -20.15
C GLN A 114 0.11 -21.04 -19.67
N ILE A 115 -0.56 -20.48 -18.65
CA ILE A 115 -1.82 -21.00 -18.11
C ILE A 115 -2.98 -20.42 -18.93
N ASP A 116 -3.88 -21.29 -19.40
CA ASP A 116 -5.07 -20.87 -20.12
C ASP A 116 -5.97 -20.00 -19.22
N LYS A 117 -6.27 -18.79 -19.68
CA LYS A 117 -7.04 -17.80 -18.94
C LYS A 117 -8.50 -17.81 -19.40
N PRO A 118 -9.48 -17.67 -18.48
CA PRO A 118 -10.87 -17.50 -18.86
C PRO A 118 -11.11 -16.15 -19.56
N ASP A 119 -12.24 -16.02 -20.25
CA ASP A 119 -12.61 -14.85 -21.07
C ASP A 119 -12.74 -13.53 -20.28
N TRP A 120 -12.88 -13.62 -18.97
CA TRP A 120 -13.01 -12.51 -18.01
C TRP A 120 -11.73 -12.19 -17.23
N ALA A 121 -10.60 -12.87 -17.48
CA ALA A 121 -9.41 -12.73 -16.64
C ALA A 121 -8.83 -11.30 -16.57
N ASP A 122 -8.97 -10.54 -17.65
CA ASP A 122 -8.40 -9.19 -17.80
C ASP A 122 -9.37 -8.07 -17.42
N ASP A 123 -10.62 -8.14 -17.88
CA ASP A 123 -11.63 -7.09 -17.71
C ASP A 123 -12.66 -7.38 -16.60
N GLY A 124 -12.69 -8.61 -16.08
CA GLY A 124 -13.65 -9.06 -15.08
C GLY A 124 -15.07 -9.25 -15.61
N ILE A 125 -15.27 -9.28 -16.94
CA ILE A 125 -16.60 -9.36 -17.56
C ILE A 125 -16.74 -10.72 -18.26
N PRO A 126 -17.61 -11.63 -17.77
CA PRO A 126 -17.88 -12.90 -18.44
C PRO A 126 -18.69 -12.65 -19.72
N LYS A 127 -18.12 -12.91 -20.88
CA LYS A 127 -18.71 -12.66 -22.21
C LYS A 127 -19.50 -13.87 -22.69
N ILE A 128 -18.98 -15.07 -22.40
CA ILE A 128 -19.56 -16.33 -22.87
C ILE A 128 -20.79 -16.72 -22.04
N GLU A 129 -20.72 -16.58 -20.71
CA GLU A 129 -21.75 -17.06 -19.79
C GLU A 129 -23.14 -16.40 -19.99
N PRO A 130 -23.27 -15.07 -20.18
CA PRO A 130 -24.58 -14.43 -20.37
C PRO A 130 -25.30 -14.84 -21.65
N SER A 131 -24.55 -15.20 -22.69
CA SER A 131 -25.09 -15.60 -24.00
C SER A 131 -25.23 -17.13 -24.14
N SER A 132 -24.82 -17.88 -23.13
CA SER A 132 -24.81 -19.34 -23.16
C SER A 132 -26.21 -19.93 -22.97
N GLY A 133 -26.56 -20.91 -23.80
CA GLY A 133 -27.77 -21.72 -23.59
C GLY A 133 -27.79 -22.46 -22.25
N LEU A 134 -26.61 -22.58 -21.59
CA LEU A 134 -26.47 -23.17 -20.26
C LEU A 134 -27.15 -22.35 -19.15
N GLN A 135 -27.52 -21.09 -19.41
CA GLN A 135 -28.35 -20.29 -18.49
C GLN A 135 -29.71 -20.94 -18.21
N TYR A 136 -30.26 -21.67 -19.18
CA TYR A 136 -31.61 -22.22 -19.13
C TYR A 136 -31.64 -23.74 -19.21
N THR A 137 -30.53 -24.39 -19.54
CA THR A 137 -30.45 -25.83 -19.76
C THR A 137 -29.23 -26.40 -19.05
N VAL A 138 -29.46 -27.40 -18.19
CA VAL A 138 -28.38 -28.13 -17.53
C VAL A 138 -27.70 -29.04 -18.55
N GLU A 139 -26.40 -28.84 -18.78
CA GLU A 139 -25.64 -29.71 -19.66
C GLU A 139 -25.44 -31.12 -19.08
N VAL A 140 -25.60 -32.12 -19.94
CA VAL A 140 -25.15 -33.48 -19.66
C VAL A 140 -23.73 -33.62 -20.20
N LYS A 141 -22.76 -33.75 -19.31
CA LYS A 141 -21.34 -33.83 -19.68
C LYS A 141 -21.01 -35.16 -20.36
N THR A 142 -20.17 -35.09 -21.38
CA THR A 142 -19.54 -36.26 -22.01
C THR A 142 -18.55 -36.94 -21.05
N PRO A 143 -18.20 -38.23 -21.27
CA PRO A 143 -17.21 -38.92 -20.44
C PRO A 143 -15.88 -38.18 -20.30
N ASP A 144 -15.38 -37.57 -21.39
CA ASP A 144 -14.13 -36.80 -21.38
C ASP A 144 -14.24 -35.51 -20.56
N GLN A 145 -15.37 -34.79 -20.68
CA GLN A 145 -15.64 -33.61 -19.85
C GLN A 145 -15.74 -33.98 -18.37
N ILE A 146 -16.38 -35.12 -18.05
CA ILE A 146 -16.45 -35.62 -16.66
C ILE A 146 -15.04 -35.90 -16.14
N GLN A 147 -14.16 -36.51 -16.94
CA GLN A 147 -12.79 -36.78 -16.50
C GLN A 147 -12.00 -35.50 -16.25
N ARG A 148 -12.13 -34.49 -17.13
CA ARG A 148 -11.52 -33.17 -16.90
C ARG A 148 -12.06 -32.50 -15.63
N MET A 149 -13.38 -32.56 -15.39
CA MET A 149 -13.98 -32.03 -14.16
C MET A 149 -13.43 -32.73 -12.91
N ARG A 150 -13.26 -34.06 -12.95
CA ARG A 150 -12.68 -34.82 -11.82
C ARG A 150 -11.25 -34.37 -11.52
N GLU A 151 -10.44 -34.21 -12.55
CA GLU A 151 -9.06 -33.73 -12.42
C GLU A 151 -9.02 -32.33 -11.79
N THR A 152 -9.78 -31.38 -12.34
CA THR A 152 -9.85 -30.01 -11.80
C THR A 152 -10.33 -30.00 -10.35
N CYS A 153 -11.34 -30.81 -10.00
CA CYS A 153 -11.82 -30.92 -8.62
C CYS A 153 -10.80 -31.56 -7.68
N HIS A 154 -9.98 -32.50 -8.16
CA HIS A 154 -8.89 -33.09 -7.38
C HIS A 154 -7.81 -32.05 -7.06
N ILE A 155 -7.37 -31.30 -8.06
CA ILE A 155 -6.42 -30.18 -7.90
C ILE A 155 -6.98 -29.14 -6.92
N ALA A 156 -8.25 -28.74 -7.07
CA ALA A 156 -8.89 -27.78 -6.18
C ALA A 156 -8.95 -28.26 -4.73
N ARG A 157 -9.09 -29.57 -4.49
CA ARG A 157 -8.99 -30.17 -3.15
C ARG A 157 -7.58 -30.01 -2.59
N GLU A 158 -6.54 -30.31 -3.36
CA GLU A 158 -5.15 -30.17 -2.89
C GLU A 158 -4.81 -28.72 -2.52
N VAL A 159 -5.27 -27.75 -3.34
CA VAL A 159 -5.12 -26.32 -3.07
C VAL A 159 -5.88 -25.91 -1.79
N LEU A 160 -7.11 -26.40 -1.60
CA LEU A 160 -7.89 -26.14 -0.40
C LEU A 160 -7.22 -26.72 0.85
N ASP A 161 -6.65 -27.91 0.75
CA ASP A 161 -5.92 -28.54 1.85
C ASP A 161 -4.63 -27.76 2.16
N ALA A 162 -3.97 -27.15 1.16
CA ALA A 162 -2.84 -26.25 1.36
C ALA A 162 -3.25 -24.98 2.13
N ALA A 163 -4.38 -24.36 1.77
CA ALA A 163 -4.93 -23.24 2.51
C ALA A 163 -5.25 -23.61 3.96
N ALA A 164 -5.87 -24.78 4.18
CA ALA A 164 -6.27 -25.24 5.50
C ALA A 164 -5.09 -25.42 6.47
N ARG A 165 -3.92 -25.84 5.97
CA ARG A 165 -2.71 -26.07 6.79
C ARG A 165 -2.15 -24.81 7.46
N ILE A 166 -2.45 -23.63 6.93
CA ILE A 166 -1.91 -22.36 7.46
C ILE A 166 -2.93 -21.57 8.30
N ILE A 167 -4.15 -22.08 8.48
CA ILE A 167 -5.19 -21.39 9.25
C ILE A 167 -4.84 -21.41 10.73
N GLN A 168 -4.44 -20.26 11.25
CA GLN A 168 -4.16 -20.07 12.68
C GLN A 168 -4.34 -18.60 13.08
N PRO A 169 -4.54 -18.30 14.38
CA PRO A 169 -4.62 -16.92 14.86
C PRO A 169 -3.39 -16.09 14.45
N GLY A 170 -3.62 -14.88 13.97
CA GLY A 170 -2.57 -13.97 13.50
C GLY A 170 -2.24 -14.08 12.01
N VAL A 171 -2.72 -15.11 11.30
CA VAL A 171 -2.59 -15.21 9.85
C VAL A 171 -3.66 -14.34 9.17
N MET A 172 -3.22 -13.50 8.23
CA MET A 172 -4.09 -12.65 7.43
C MET A 172 -4.74 -13.42 6.28
N THR A 173 -5.95 -13.03 5.88
CA THR A 173 -6.61 -13.63 4.70
C THR A 173 -5.84 -13.40 3.40
N ASP A 174 -5.10 -12.29 3.29
CA ASP A 174 -4.21 -12.02 2.14
C ASP A 174 -3.04 -13.01 2.04
N GLU A 175 -2.57 -13.51 3.19
CA GLU A 175 -1.53 -14.54 3.26
C GLU A 175 -2.10 -15.91 2.88
N ILE A 176 -3.36 -16.19 3.26
CA ILE A 176 -4.07 -17.40 2.79
C ILE A 176 -4.27 -17.34 1.27
N ASP A 177 -4.71 -16.20 0.74
CA ASP A 177 -4.84 -15.95 -0.70
C ASP A 177 -3.51 -16.16 -1.43
N ARG A 178 -2.38 -15.70 -0.87
CA ARG A 178 -1.04 -15.95 -1.42
C ARG A 178 -0.76 -17.44 -1.60
N VAL A 179 -0.98 -18.23 -0.56
CA VAL A 179 -0.74 -19.68 -0.61
C VAL A 179 -1.67 -20.36 -1.62
N VAL A 180 -2.94 -19.96 -1.67
CA VAL A 180 -3.91 -20.47 -2.66
C VAL A 180 -3.46 -20.13 -4.08
N HIS A 181 -3.04 -18.89 -4.34
CA HIS A 181 -2.56 -18.43 -5.65
C HIS A 181 -1.32 -19.21 -6.10
N GLU A 182 -0.32 -19.32 -5.22
CA GLU A 182 0.92 -20.05 -5.50
C GLU A 182 0.66 -21.54 -5.73
N ALA A 183 -0.18 -22.18 -4.90
CA ALA A 183 -0.54 -23.58 -5.05
C ALA A 183 -1.34 -23.85 -6.34
N THR A 184 -2.22 -22.92 -6.74
CA THR A 184 -3.01 -23.05 -7.98
C THR A 184 -2.13 -22.94 -9.23
N ILE A 185 -1.07 -22.13 -9.20
CA ILE A 185 -0.11 -22.01 -10.31
C ILE A 185 0.81 -23.24 -10.39
N ALA A 186 1.10 -23.88 -9.25
CA ALA A 186 2.03 -24.99 -9.16
C ALA A 186 1.42 -26.37 -9.46
N ALA A 187 0.09 -26.48 -9.44
CA ALA A 187 -0.65 -27.72 -9.73
C ALA A 187 -0.77 -27.98 -11.24
#